data_AF-A0A2D7MLE6-F1
#
_entry.id   AF-A0A2D7MLE6-F1
#
_cell.length_a   1.000
_cell.length_b   1.000
_cell.length_c   1.000
_cell.angle_alpha   90.00
_cell.angle_beta   90.00
_cell.angle_gamma   90.00
#
_symmetry.space_group_name_H-M   'P 1'
#
loop_
_entity.id
_entity.type
_entity.pdbx_description
1 polymer ?
#
loop_
_entity_poly.entity_id
_entity_poly.type
_entity_poly.pdbx_seq_one_letter_code
_entity_poly.pdbx_strand_id
1 'polypeptide(L)'
;MPALIAKSESTDSKWLAAADAIRTTDTFAKAASRQTNIGDTNITITGIAKGSGMIAPDMATMLCFIATDADLPSAILQDVLSRFTDQSFNAITVDGDTSTSDTVIMVATASAKHPPVASAHDDVLADFCEALKSLMVELATLIVRDGEGATKLIQINVSGADHDAAAKRIGLTIGNSPLVKTAIAGEDANWGRIVMAVGKSGEKADRDRLEIAIGGVAITRDGMCRPDYDESMVTAHMKGDEICIDVNLNIGAGQATIWTCDLTQQYIIINADYRS
;
A
#
# COMPACT_ATOMS: atom_id res chain seq x y z
N MET A 1 26.25 -24.61 6.81
CA MET A 1 26.74 -24.08 5.51
C MET A 1 26.84 -25.18 4.44
N PRO A 2 27.56 -26.31 4.58
CA PRO A 2 27.67 -27.31 3.52
C PRO A 2 26.33 -27.95 3.10
N ALA A 3 25.44 -28.20 4.07
CA ALA A 3 24.09 -28.71 3.82
C ALA A 3 23.13 -27.69 3.16
N LEU A 4 23.47 -26.39 3.15
CA LEU A 4 22.70 -25.36 2.45
C LEU A 4 23.00 -25.38 0.95
N ILE A 5 24.27 -25.60 0.58
CA ILE A 5 24.71 -25.68 -0.82
C ILE A 5 24.04 -26.87 -1.52
N ALA A 6 23.98 -28.02 -0.88
CA ALA A 6 23.32 -29.22 -1.42
C ALA A 6 21.81 -29.06 -1.66
N LYS A 7 21.14 -28.11 -0.99
CA LYS A 7 19.71 -27.80 -1.20
C LYS A 7 19.46 -26.74 -2.27
N SER A 8 20.50 -26.09 -2.79
CA SER A 8 20.42 -25.04 -3.82
C SER A 8 20.35 -25.58 -5.26
N GLU A 9 20.60 -26.88 -5.46
CA GLU A 9 20.61 -27.54 -6.78
C GLU A 9 19.20 -27.92 -7.32
N SER A 10 18.14 -27.57 -6.59
CA SER A 10 16.75 -27.83 -7.00
C SER A 10 16.27 -26.71 -7.93
N THR A 11 15.71 -27.08 -9.09
CA THR A 11 15.13 -26.17 -10.08
C THR A 11 13.72 -25.70 -9.75
N ASP A 12 13.11 -26.23 -8.68
CA ASP A 12 11.77 -25.84 -8.28
C ASP A 12 11.80 -24.46 -7.61
N SER A 13 10.88 -23.59 -8.02
CA SER A 13 10.69 -22.28 -7.40
C SER A 13 10.31 -22.43 -5.91
N LYS A 14 11.13 -21.89 -5.01
CA LYS A 14 10.94 -21.94 -3.54
C LYS A 14 10.40 -20.64 -2.94
N TRP A 15 9.80 -19.76 -3.76
CA TRP A 15 9.32 -18.45 -3.32
C TRP A 15 8.29 -18.53 -2.19
N LEU A 16 7.31 -19.44 -2.28
CA LEU A 16 6.30 -19.59 -1.21
C LEU A 16 6.93 -20.08 0.10
N ALA A 17 7.84 -21.06 0.03
CA ALA A 17 8.55 -21.54 1.21
C ALA A 17 9.42 -20.43 1.84
N ALA A 18 10.03 -19.56 1.03
CA ALA A 18 10.77 -18.40 1.50
C ALA A 18 9.84 -17.35 2.14
N ALA A 19 8.69 -17.06 1.53
CA ALA A 19 7.68 -16.17 2.07
C ALA A 19 7.16 -16.67 3.43
N ASP A 20 6.91 -17.97 3.56
CA ASP A 20 6.51 -18.58 4.83
C ASP A 20 7.61 -18.48 5.90
N ALA A 21 8.87 -18.67 5.51
CA ALA A 21 10.00 -18.71 6.44
C ALA A 21 10.34 -17.34 7.06
N ILE A 22 9.95 -16.23 6.43
CA ILE A 22 10.24 -14.86 6.93
C ILE A 22 9.11 -14.28 7.81
N ARG A 23 8.00 -15.00 7.98
CA ARG A 23 6.84 -14.56 8.77
C ARG A 23 7.17 -14.41 10.26
N THR A 24 6.51 -13.47 10.92
CA THR A 24 6.51 -13.33 12.39
C THR A 24 5.10 -13.42 12.95
N THR A 25 4.40 -12.29 13.11
CA THR A 25 3.00 -12.24 13.53
C THR A 25 2.03 -12.33 12.34
N ASP A 26 2.58 -12.47 11.12
CA ASP A 26 1.83 -12.64 9.89
C ASP A 26 0.94 -13.89 9.93
N THR A 27 -0.35 -13.75 9.57
CA THR A 27 -1.28 -14.89 9.54
C THR A 27 -1.18 -15.71 8.25
N PHE A 28 -0.63 -15.14 7.18
CA PHE A 28 -0.37 -15.81 5.90
C PHE A 28 0.91 -15.33 5.19
N ALA A 29 1.45 -16.16 4.29
CA ALA A 29 2.59 -15.81 3.44
C ALA A 29 2.18 -14.86 2.31
N LYS A 30 2.99 -13.83 2.07
CA LYS A 30 2.74 -12.79 1.05
C LYS A 30 3.74 -12.95 -0.08
N ALA A 31 3.25 -13.33 -1.26
CA ALA A 31 4.04 -13.54 -2.45
C ALA A 31 3.25 -13.13 -3.69
N ALA A 32 3.91 -12.53 -4.67
CA ALA A 32 3.32 -12.15 -5.94
C ALA A 32 4.33 -12.33 -7.07
N SER A 33 3.82 -12.64 -8.28
CA SER A 33 4.63 -12.74 -9.49
C SER A 33 3.94 -12.03 -10.66
N ARG A 34 4.72 -11.52 -11.60
CA ARG A 34 4.29 -10.88 -12.84
C ARG A 34 5.14 -11.36 -14.00
N GLN A 35 4.48 -11.54 -15.14
CA GLN A 35 5.11 -11.60 -16.45
C GLN A 35 4.89 -10.24 -17.12
N THR A 36 5.94 -9.68 -17.68
CA THR A 36 5.93 -8.38 -18.34
C THR A 36 6.98 -8.37 -19.45
N ASN A 37 7.13 -7.26 -20.15
CA ASN A 37 8.08 -7.13 -21.23
C ASN A 37 9.03 -5.94 -21.01
N ILE A 38 10.24 -6.06 -21.57
CA ILE A 38 11.11 -4.93 -21.89
C ILE A 38 11.37 -5.01 -23.40
N GLY A 39 10.79 -4.07 -24.15
CA GLY A 39 10.67 -4.21 -25.60
C GLY A 39 9.87 -5.48 -25.95
N ASP A 40 10.42 -6.34 -26.81
CA ASP A 40 9.78 -7.61 -27.19
C ASP A 40 10.22 -8.81 -26.32
N THR A 41 10.95 -8.59 -25.23
CA THR A 41 11.51 -9.66 -24.39
C THR A 41 10.67 -9.87 -23.15
N ASN A 42 10.23 -11.10 -22.91
CA ASN A 42 9.53 -11.48 -21.68
C ASN A 42 10.45 -11.42 -20.47
N ILE A 43 9.93 -10.85 -19.38
CA ILE A 43 10.58 -10.63 -18.11
C ILE A 43 9.69 -11.16 -16.99
N THR A 44 10.30 -11.83 -16.02
CA THR A 44 9.65 -12.26 -14.80
C THR A 44 10.02 -11.32 -13.66
N ILE A 45 9.03 -10.92 -12.86
CA ILE A 45 9.24 -10.24 -11.58
C ILE A 45 8.54 -11.06 -10.51
N THR A 46 9.23 -11.44 -9.44
CA THR A 46 8.64 -12.13 -8.29
C THR A 46 9.08 -11.47 -7.01
N GLY A 47 8.15 -11.26 -6.09
CA GLY A 47 8.44 -10.67 -4.79
C GLY A 47 7.70 -11.33 -3.65
N ILE A 48 8.29 -11.22 -2.47
CA ILE A 48 7.72 -11.67 -1.20
C ILE A 48 7.83 -10.54 -0.18
N ALA A 49 6.91 -10.55 0.78
CA ALA A 49 6.92 -9.57 1.87
C ALA A 49 6.52 -10.17 3.22
N LYS A 50 6.91 -9.51 4.30
CA LYS A 50 6.55 -9.78 5.69
C LYS A 50 6.17 -8.47 6.37
N GLY A 51 5.13 -8.50 7.19
CA GLY A 51 4.67 -7.40 8.03
C GLY A 51 3.17 -7.51 8.32
N SER A 52 2.78 -7.13 9.55
CA SER A 52 1.39 -7.14 10.04
C SER A 52 1.16 -6.16 11.20
N GLY A 53 2.17 -5.90 12.04
CA GLY A 53 2.16 -4.89 13.10
C GLY A 53 3.36 -3.94 13.03
N MET A 54 3.26 -2.78 13.70
CA MET A 54 4.16 -1.62 13.55
C MET A 54 4.29 -1.26 12.08
N ILE A 55 3.21 -0.91 11.38
CA ILE A 55 3.32 -0.59 9.96
C ILE A 55 2.97 0.88 9.79
N ALA A 56 3.98 1.72 9.62
CA ALA A 56 3.86 3.07 9.07
C ALA A 56 5.20 3.41 8.41
N PRO A 57 5.46 2.83 7.22
CA PRO A 57 6.78 2.87 6.62
C PRO A 57 7.15 4.31 6.21
N ASP A 58 8.13 4.85 6.91
CA ASP A 58 9.04 5.90 6.42
C ASP A 58 10.43 5.27 6.34
N MET A 59 10.46 4.09 5.69
CA MET A 59 11.44 3.03 5.86
C MET A 59 11.67 2.58 7.33
N ALA A 60 10.65 2.02 8.02
CA ALA A 60 10.82 0.87 8.96
C ALA A 60 9.61 -0.13 9.23
N THR A 61 9.94 -1.46 9.43
CA THR A 61 9.27 -2.78 9.80
C THR A 61 8.99 -3.92 8.78
N MET A 62 8.56 -3.65 7.56
CA MET A 62 8.43 -4.63 6.51
C MET A 62 9.77 -5.15 5.99
N LEU A 63 9.81 -6.44 5.68
CA LEU A 63 10.85 -6.98 4.80
C LEU A 63 10.20 -7.29 3.47
N CYS A 64 10.79 -6.79 2.39
CA CYS A 64 10.39 -7.13 1.04
C CYS A 64 11.60 -7.50 0.19
N PHE A 65 11.50 -8.63 -0.51
CA PHE A 65 12.54 -9.11 -1.41
C PHE A 65 11.90 -9.33 -2.77
N ILE A 66 12.44 -8.67 -3.79
CA ILE A 66 11.97 -8.74 -5.18
C ILE A 66 13.13 -9.25 -6.04
N ALA A 67 12.85 -10.15 -6.96
CA ALA A 67 13.81 -10.57 -7.98
C ALA A 67 13.22 -10.48 -9.38
N THR A 68 14.08 -10.21 -10.35
CA THR A 68 13.75 -10.22 -11.77
C THR A 68 14.88 -10.82 -12.60
N ASP A 69 14.55 -11.34 -13.78
CA ASP A 69 15.52 -11.81 -14.77
C ASP A 69 16.02 -10.71 -15.73
N ALA A 70 15.47 -9.49 -15.64
CA ALA A 70 15.87 -8.34 -16.47
C ALA A 70 17.38 -8.03 -16.35
N ASP A 71 17.98 -7.57 -17.45
CA ASP A 71 19.36 -7.09 -17.52
C ASP A 71 19.37 -5.56 -17.37
N LEU A 72 19.19 -5.11 -16.13
CA LEU A 72 19.15 -3.69 -15.79
C LEU A 72 20.34 -3.29 -14.90
N PRO A 73 21.04 -2.18 -15.23
CA PRO A 73 22.04 -1.60 -14.36
C PRO A 73 21.49 -1.27 -12.97
N SER A 74 22.31 -1.39 -11.92
CA SER A 74 21.86 -1.17 -10.54
C SER A 74 21.30 0.24 -10.30
N ALA A 75 21.81 1.25 -11.01
CA ALA A 75 21.31 2.62 -10.91
C ALA A 75 19.86 2.75 -11.41
N ILE A 76 19.51 2.04 -12.48
CA ILE A 76 18.15 2.00 -13.02
C ILE A 76 17.23 1.24 -12.07
N LEU A 77 17.68 0.08 -11.55
CA LEU A 77 16.94 -0.68 -10.54
C LEU A 77 16.66 0.15 -9.28
N GLN A 78 17.66 0.86 -8.77
CA GLN A 78 17.50 1.69 -7.58
C GLN A 78 16.49 2.82 -7.80
N ASP A 79 16.52 3.48 -8.96
CA ASP A 79 15.60 4.58 -9.26
C ASP A 79 14.14 4.09 -9.35
N VAL A 80 13.87 3.02 -10.11
CA VAL A 80 12.52 2.45 -10.18
C VAL A 80 12.05 1.91 -8.83
N LEU A 81 12.96 1.30 -8.06
CA LEU A 81 12.64 0.77 -6.74
C LEU A 81 12.26 1.89 -5.77
N SER A 82 13.05 2.96 -5.68
CA SER A 82 12.77 4.11 -4.82
C SER A 82 11.44 4.77 -5.18
N ARG A 83 11.21 5.05 -6.47
CA ARG A 83 9.96 5.64 -6.95
C ARG A 83 8.73 4.81 -6.58
N PHE A 84 8.79 3.50 -6.75
CA PHE A 84 7.65 2.64 -6.47
C PHE A 84 7.50 2.26 -5.01
N THR A 85 8.59 2.29 -4.23
CA THR A 85 8.52 2.17 -2.77
C THR A 85 7.68 3.31 -2.18
N ASP A 86 7.85 4.53 -2.70
CA ASP A 86 7.05 5.68 -2.29
C ASP A 86 5.55 5.58 -2.61
N GLN A 87 5.22 4.86 -3.69
CA GLN A 87 3.86 4.67 -4.20
C GLN A 87 3.20 3.38 -3.70
N SER A 88 3.91 2.53 -2.95
CA SER A 88 3.40 1.29 -2.38
C SER A 88 3.67 1.20 -0.88
N PHE A 89 4.89 0.84 -0.49
CA PHE A 89 5.26 0.53 0.89
C PHE A 89 5.22 1.77 1.78
N ASN A 90 5.71 2.93 1.32
CA ASN A 90 5.57 4.17 2.07
C ASN A 90 4.18 4.81 1.90
N ALA A 91 3.23 4.10 1.29
CA ALA A 91 1.83 4.50 1.12
C ALA A 91 0.87 3.60 1.92
N ILE A 92 1.38 2.77 2.83
CA ILE A 92 0.54 1.97 3.73
C ILE A 92 0.72 2.36 5.19
N THR A 93 -0.29 2.10 6.01
CA THR A 93 -0.21 2.22 7.47
C THR A 93 -1.21 1.30 8.17
N VAL A 94 -0.83 0.67 9.27
CA VAL A 94 -1.72 -0.13 10.14
C VAL A 94 -1.99 0.64 11.43
N ASP A 95 -0.96 0.99 12.18
CA ASP A 95 -1.05 1.59 13.52
C ASP A 95 -0.40 2.98 13.61
N GLY A 96 0.31 3.42 12.57
CA GLY A 96 1.00 4.72 12.58
C GLY A 96 2.40 4.67 13.21
N ASP A 97 2.86 3.49 13.64
CA ASP A 97 4.15 3.31 14.31
C ASP A 97 5.21 2.76 13.34
N THR A 98 6.18 3.61 12.98
CA THR A 98 7.35 3.24 12.17
C THR A 98 8.32 2.40 13.02
N SER A 99 8.75 1.21 12.56
CA SER A 99 9.72 0.40 13.33
C SER A 99 11.16 0.90 13.16
N THR A 100 12.15 0.00 13.24
CA THR A 100 13.58 0.28 13.15
C THR A 100 14.31 -0.54 12.08
N SER A 101 13.60 -1.41 11.32
CA SER A 101 14.23 -2.45 10.49
C SER A 101 13.63 -2.63 9.08
N ASP A 102 13.10 -1.60 8.42
CA ASP A 102 12.58 -1.79 7.04
C ASP A 102 13.68 -2.17 6.09
N THR A 103 13.34 -3.06 5.16
CA THR A 103 14.22 -3.36 4.05
C THR A 103 13.40 -3.76 2.85
N VAL A 104 13.57 -3.03 1.74
CA VAL A 104 13.13 -3.45 0.41
C VAL A 104 14.39 -3.70 -0.41
N ILE A 105 14.59 -4.93 -0.87
CA ILE A 105 15.70 -5.32 -1.72
C ILE A 105 15.17 -5.81 -3.05
N MET A 106 15.74 -5.32 -4.14
CA MET A 106 15.50 -5.81 -5.49
C MET A 106 16.78 -6.38 -6.09
N VAL A 107 16.69 -7.57 -6.68
CA VAL A 107 17.80 -8.28 -7.32
C VAL A 107 17.47 -8.56 -8.77
N ALA A 108 18.41 -8.31 -9.68
CA ALA A 108 18.28 -8.67 -11.09
C ALA A 108 19.33 -9.72 -11.46
N THR A 109 18.92 -10.84 -12.04
CA THR A 109 19.86 -11.92 -12.44
C THR A 109 20.49 -11.68 -13.81
N ALA A 110 20.01 -10.69 -14.57
CA ALA A 110 20.50 -10.37 -15.91
C ALA A 110 20.52 -11.57 -16.88
N SER A 111 19.53 -12.46 -16.76
CA SER A 111 19.42 -13.66 -17.59
C SER A 111 18.57 -13.45 -18.84
N ALA A 112 17.64 -12.49 -18.82
CA ALA A 112 16.87 -12.10 -19.99
C ALA A 112 17.72 -11.26 -20.95
N LYS A 113 17.45 -11.37 -22.26
CA LYS A 113 18.22 -10.69 -23.32
C LYS A 113 17.34 -9.68 -24.04
N HIS A 114 17.22 -8.49 -23.47
CA HIS A 114 16.53 -7.35 -24.07
C HIS A 114 17.52 -6.27 -24.54
N PRO A 115 17.10 -5.30 -25.37
CA PRO A 115 17.95 -4.16 -25.72
C PRO A 115 18.42 -3.40 -24.48
N PRO A 116 19.63 -2.80 -24.49
CA PRO A 116 20.13 -2.01 -23.38
C PRO A 116 19.18 -0.85 -23.04
N VAL A 117 18.95 -0.65 -21.74
CA VAL A 117 18.15 0.46 -21.23
C VAL A 117 19.09 1.53 -20.68
N ALA A 118 18.92 2.78 -21.13
CA ALA A 118 19.80 3.88 -20.76
C ALA A 118 19.27 4.68 -19.57
N SER A 119 17.95 4.69 -19.37
CA SER A 119 17.27 5.46 -18.33
C SER A 119 16.12 4.68 -17.71
N ALA A 120 15.87 4.90 -16.42
CA ALA A 120 14.68 4.42 -15.70
C ALA A 120 13.36 5.05 -16.19
N HIS A 121 13.47 6.08 -17.05
CA HIS A 121 12.36 6.76 -17.70
C HIS A 121 12.23 6.42 -19.19
N ASP A 122 13.02 5.48 -19.71
CA ASP A 122 12.86 5.05 -21.10
C ASP A 122 11.49 4.36 -21.30
N ASP A 123 10.80 4.69 -22.40
CA ASP A 123 9.49 4.13 -22.72
C ASP A 123 9.51 2.60 -22.86
N VAL A 124 10.67 2.02 -23.21
CA VAL A 124 10.86 0.57 -23.29
C VAL A 124 10.66 -0.15 -21.95
N LEU A 125 10.71 0.58 -20.83
CA LEU A 125 10.45 0.08 -19.48
C LEU A 125 9.00 0.27 -19.03
N ALA A 126 8.10 0.84 -19.84
CA ALA A 126 6.74 1.17 -19.40
C ALA A 126 6.01 -0.05 -18.79
N ASP A 127 5.95 -1.16 -19.53
CA ASP A 127 5.29 -2.40 -19.10
C ASP A 127 5.97 -3.01 -17.86
N PHE A 128 7.31 -2.98 -17.83
CA PHE A 128 8.09 -3.43 -16.67
C PHE A 128 7.78 -2.61 -15.41
N CYS A 129 7.74 -1.30 -15.56
CA CYS A 129 7.46 -0.35 -14.49
C CYS A 129 6.04 -0.50 -13.95
N GLU A 130 5.05 -0.68 -14.84
CA GLU A 130 3.67 -0.95 -14.45
C GLU A 130 3.56 -2.27 -13.68
N ALA A 131 4.18 -3.34 -14.20
CA ALA A 131 4.19 -4.65 -13.54
C ALA A 131 4.88 -4.61 -12.17
N LEU A 132 6.02 -3.93 -12.05
CA LEU A 132 6.75 -3.75 -10.80
C LEU A 132 5.90 -2.96 -9.79
N LYS A 133 5.32 -1.83 -10.21
CA LYS A 133 4.43 -1.03 -9.36
C LYS A 133 3.23 -1.85 -8.88
N SER A 134 2.55 -2.56 -9.79
CA SER A 134 1.41 -3.42 -9.45
C SER A 134 1.78 -4.50 -8.44
N LEU A 135 2.91 -5.18 -8.64
CA LEU A 135 3.42 -6.20 -7.72
C LEU A 135 3.72 -5.61 -6.33
N MET A 136 4.38 -4.45 -6.28
CA MET A 136 4.73 -3.79 -5.02
C MET A 136 3.48 -3.29 -4.28
N VAL A 137 2.49 -2.75 -4.99
CA VAL A 137 1.19 -2.36 -4.40
C VAL A 137 0.44 -3.58 -3.88
N GLU A 138 0.40 -4.69 -4.63
CA GLU A 138 -0.21 -5.93 -4.15
C GLU A 138 0.44 -6.39 -2.84
N LEU A 139 1.77 -6.51 -2.80
CA LEU A 139 2.49 -6.91 -1.59
C LEU A 139 2.23 -5.96 -0.41
N ALA A 140 2.22 -4.64 -0.66
CA ALA A 140 1.93 -3.64 0.36
C ALA A 140 0.49 -3.78 0.90
N THR A 141 -0.50 -3.99 0.03
CA THR A 141 -1.89 -4.19 0.46
C THR A 141 -2.12 -5.54 1.14
N LEU A 142 -1.33 -6.58 0.82
CA LEU A 142 -1.32 -7.84 1.57
C LEU A 142 -0.80 -7.65 3.00
N ILE A 143 0.17 -6.76 3.23
CA ILE A 143 0.61 -6.35 4.58
C ILE A 143 -0.55 -5.73 5.34
N VAL A 144 -1.27 -4.79 4.71
CA VAL A 144 -2.40 -4.11 5.36
C VAL A 144 -3.56 -5.07 5.66
N ARG A 145 -3.89 -5.98 4.73
CA ARG A 145 -4.92 -7.02 4.95
C ARG A 145 -4.55 -7.97 6.09
N ASP A 146 -3.27 -8.20 6.30
CA ASP A 146 -2.76 -8.99 7.43
C ASP A 146 -2.48 -8.14 8.67
N GLY A 147 -2.97 -6.88 8.71
CA GLY A 147 -2.87 -6.02 9.87
C GLY A 147 -3.38 -6.71 11.12
N GLU A 148 -2.70 -6.53 12.26
CA GLU A 148 -3.05 -7.28 13.48
C GLU A 148 -4.50 -7.03 13.93
N GLY A 149 -5.36 -8.03 13.76
CA GLY A 149 -6.78 -7.92 14.07
C GLY A 149 -7.59 -7.09 13.07
N ALA A 150 -7.04 -6.74 11.91
CA ALA A 150 -7.74 -6.10 10.82
C ALA A 150 -8.84 -7.00 10.26
N THR A 151 -9.95 -6.40 9.85
CA THR A 151 -11.05 -7.09 9.14
C THR A 151 -11.38 -6.46 7.80
N LYS A 152 -10.96 -5.21 7.56
CA LYS A 152 -11.22 -4.47 6.34
C LYS A 152 -9.96 -3.79 5.83
N LEU A 153 -9.70 -3.90 4.52
CA LEU A 153 -8.77 -3.03 3.80
C LEU A 153 -9.46 -1.71 3.48
N ILE A 154 -8.77 -0.60 3.67
CA ILE A 154 -9.25 0.74 3.38
C ILE A 154 -8.28 1.40 2.40
N GLN A 155 -8.76 1.78 1.24
CA GLN A 155 -8.07 2.62 0.27
C GLN A 155 -8.58 4.06 0.38
N ILE A 156 -7.67 4.99 0.61
CA ILE A 156 -7.95 6.43 0.72
C ILE A 156 -7.28 7.12 -0.46
N ASN A 157 -8.08 7.62 -1.40
CA ASN A 157 -7.61 8.42 -2.52
C ASN A 157 -7.78 9.90 -2.17
N VAL A 158 -6.68 10.63 -2.11
CA VAL A 158 -6.68 12.08 -1.91
C VAL A 158 -6.31 12.75 -3.22
N SER A 159 -7.11 13.73 -3.63
CA SER A 159 -6.91 14.53 -4.84
C SER A 159 -7.18 16.00 -4.56
N GLY A 160 -6.75 16.85 -5.50
CA GLY A 160 -6.98 18.29 -5.39
C GLY A 160 -6.20 18.96 -4.26
N ALA A 161 -5.16 18.34 -3.70
CA ALA A 161 -4.31 18.97 -2.69
C ALA A 161 -3.34 19.99 -3.34
N ASP A 162 -2.63 20.77 -2.53
CA ASP A 162 -1.64 21.75 -3.02
C ASP A 162 -0.53 21.09 -3.85
N HIS A 163 -0.05 19.93 -3.40
CA HIS A 163 0.93 19.07 -4.07
C HIS A 163 0.87 17.63 -3.52
N ASP A 164 1.52 16.67 -4.16
CA ASP A 164 1.43 15.23 -3.80
C ASP A 164 1.83 14.94 -2.35
N ALA A 165 2.89 15.59 -1.84
CA ALA A 165 3.28 15.41 -0.44
C ALA A 165 2.22 15.91 0.56
N ALA A 166 1.42 16.92 0.21
CA ALA A 166 0.29 17.36 1.03
C ALA A 166 -0.85 16.31 0.98
N ALA A 167 -1.17 15.81 -0.22
CA ALA A 167 -2.15 14.74 -0.39
C ALA A 167 -1.77 13.48 0.42
N LYS A 168 -0.49 13.10 0.39
CA LYS A 168 0.06 11.98 1.17
C LYS A 168 -0.13 12.19 2.67
N ARG A 169 0.21 13.38 3.19
CA ARG A 169 0.02 13.71 4.61
C ARG A 169 -1.44 13.68 5.03
N ILE A 170 -2.35 14.20 4.20
CA ILE A 170 -3.79 14.12 4.45
C ILE A 170 -4.25 12.66 4.48
N GLY A 171 -3.86 11.85 3.49
CA GLY A 171 -4.23 10.44 3.40
C GLY A 171 -3.75 9.64 4.62
N LEU A 172 -2.50 9.83 5.04
CA LEU A 172 -1.94 9.21 6.25
C LEU A 172 -2.67 9.70 7.51
N THR A 173 -3.02 10.98 7.58
CA THR A 173 -3.77 11.56 8.71
C THR A 173 -5.16 10.94 8.86
N ILE A 174 -5.85 10.68 7.73
CA ILE A 174 -7.12 9.96 7.71
C ILE A 174 -6.90 8.50 8.12
N GLY A 175 -5.93 7.83 7.49
CA GLY A 175 -5.66 6.40 7.71
C GLY A 175 -5.19 6.05 9.12
N ASN A 176 -4.50 6.98 9.79
CA ASN A 176 -4.05 6.85 11.17
C ASN A 176 -5.08 7.36 12.20
N SER A 177 -6.26 7.83 11.78
CA SER A 177 -7.26 8.37 12.70
C SER A 177 -8.01 7.25 13.42
N PRO A 178 -7.87 7.07 14.75
CA PRO A 178 -8.58 6.00 15.46
C PRO A 178 -10.10 6.11 15.31
N LEU A 179 -10.63 7.34 15.24
CA LEU A 179 -12.04 7.58 15.01
C LEU A 179 -12.50 7.11 13.63
N VAL A 180 -11.70 7.33 12.58
CA VAL A 180 -12.06 6.85 11.22
C VAL A 180 -11.99 5.32 11.19
N LYS A 181 -10.88 4.75 11.67
CA LYS A 181 -10.65 3.29 11.67
C LYS A 181 -11.73 2.53 12.47
N THR A 182 -12.15 3.06 13.63
CA THR A 182 -13.22 2.44 14.44
C THR A 182 -14.62 2.64 13.85
N ALA A 183 -14.89 3.75 13.15
CA ALA A 183 -16.15 3.92 12.43
C ALA A 183 -16.26 2.86 11.33
N ILE A 184 -15.17 2.63 10.60
CA ILE A 184 -15.13 1.61 9.54
C ILE A 184 -15.26 0.19 10.10
N ALA A 185 -14.61 -0.12 11.23
CA ALA A 185 -14.81 -1.39 11.95
C ALA A 185 -16.28 -1.60 12.35
N GLY A 186 -16.98 -0.52 12.72
CA GLY A 186 -18.41 -0.52 13.05
C GLY A 186 -19.34 -0.39 11.84
N GLU A 187 -18.81 -0.45 10.62
CA GLU A 187 -19.56 -0.30 9.36
C GLU A 187 -20.32 1.05 9.24
N ASP A 188 -19.86 2.07 9.97
CA ASP A 188 -20.41 3.43 10.00
C ASP A 188 -19.70 4.33 8.97
N ALA A 189 -20.47 4.83 8.00
CA ALA A 189 -20.02 5.73 6.94
C ALA A 189 -19.83 7.19 7.44
N ASN A 190 -19.02 7.36 8.47
CA ASN A 190 -18.91 8.61 9.21
C ASN A 190 -18.01 9.63 8.52
N TRP A 191 -18.52 10.27 7.47
CA TRP A 191 -17.78 11.29 6.72
C TRP A 191 -17.37 12.49 7.59
N GLY A 192 -18.11 12.81 8.66
CA GLY A 192 -17.74 13.85 9.62
C GLY A 192 -16.38 13.58 10.30
N ARG A 193 -16.08 12.31 10.62
CA ARG A 193 -14.77 11.90 11.15
C ARG A 193 -13.66 12.02 10.09
N ILE A 194 -13.99 11.86 8.82
CA ILE A 194 -13.06 12.08 7.69
C ILE A 194 -12.74 13.58 7.56
N VAL A 195 -13.75 14.45 7.57
CA VAL A 195 -13.57 15.92 7.56
C VAL A 195 -12.69 16.37 8.73
N MET A 196 -12.96 15.85 9.93
CA MET A 196 -12.13 16.12 11.11
C MET A 196 -10.68 15.70 10.89
N ALA A 197 -10.44 14.53 10.29
CA ALA A 197 -9.10 14.05 10.00
C ALA A 197 -8.38 14.88 8.92
N VAL A 198 -9.10 15.37 7.90
CA VAL A 198 -8.54 16.34 6.94
C VAL A 198 -8.12 17.62 7.68
N GLY A 199 -8.99 18.16 8.54
CA GLY A 199 -8.72 19.38 9.30
C GLY A 199 -7.53 19.29 10.26
N LYS A 200 -7.26 18.11 10.84
CA LYS A 200 -6.09 17.90 11.73
C LYS A 200 -4.77 17.68 11.00
N SER A 201 -4.78 17.56 9.67
CA SER A 201 -3.56 17.25 8.88
C SER A 201 -2.52 18.37 8.86
N GLY A 202 -2.93 19.61 9.16
CA GLY A 202 -2.07 20.80 9.04
C GLY A 202 -1.86 21.29 7.62
N GLU A 203 -2.43 20.60 6.62
CA GLU A 203 -2.40 21.02 5.22
C GLU A 203 -3.47 22.06 4.90
N LYS A 204 -3.29 22.77 3.78
CA LYS A 204 -4.34 23.62 3.24
C LYS A 204 -5.59 22.78 2.97
N ALA A 205 -6.69 23.12 3.63
CA ALA A 205 -7.99 22.54 3.43
C ALA A 205 -9.04 23.64 3.55
N ASP A 206 -9.99 23.65 2.63
CA ASP A 206 -11.18 24.50 2.72
C ASP A 206 -12.39 23.58 2.88
N ARG A 207 -13.06 23.70 4.03
CA ARG A 207 -14.21 22.86 4.35
C ARG A 207 -15.29 22.99 3.29
N ASP A 208 -15.52 24.18 2.76
CA ASP A 208 -16.63 24.48 1.86
C ASP A 208 -16.37 24.01 0.42
N ARG A 209 -15.19 23.45 0.15
CA ARG A 209 -14.78 22.93 -1.17
C ARG A 209 -14.53 21.42 -1.15
N LEU A 210 -14.63 20.80 0.02
CA LEU A 210 -14.28 19.41 0.25
C LEU A 210 -15.40 18.48 -0.28
N GLU A 211 -14.99 17.53 -1.10
CA GLU A 211 -15.86 16.47 -1.62
C GLU A 211 -15.37 15.12 -1.11
N ILE A 212 -16.30 14.32 -0.60
CA ILE A 212 -16.04 12.98 -0.07
C ILE A 212 -16.97 12.00 -0.76
N ALA A 213 -16.42 10.91 -1.29
CA ALA A 213 -17.17 9.75 -1.75
C ALA A 213 -16.71 8.50 -1.01
N ILE A 214 -17.64 7.56 -0.80
CA ILE A 214 -17.34 6.24 -0.25
C ILE A 214 -17.97 5.20 -1.18
N GLY A 215 -17.18 4.22 -1.61
CA GLY A 215 -17.66 3.19 -2.55
C GLY A 215 -18.15 3.76 -3.89
N GLY A 216 -17.58 4.89 -4.33
CA GLY A 216 -18.02 5.60 -5.54
C GLY A 216 -19.29 6.44 -5.38
N VAL A 217 -19.93 6.45 -4.20
CA VAL A 217 -21.09 7.27 -3.90
C VAL A 217 -20.62 8.59 -3.29
N ALA A 218 -20.82 9.70 -3.99
CA ALA A 218 -20.51 11.03 -3.48
C ALA A 218 -21.47 11.40 -2.33
N ILE A 219 -20.92 11.61 -1.13
CA ILE A 219 -21.65 11.95 0.09
C ILE A 219 -21.67 13.46 0.31
N THR A 220 -20.55 14.15 0.06
CA THR A 220 -20.48 15.60 0.20
C THR A 220 -20.21 16.27 -1.14
N ARG A 221 -20.73 17.48 -1.30
CA ARG A 221 -20.43 18.40 -2.39
C ARG A 221 -20.40 19.82 -1.83
N ASP A 222 -19.41 20.62 -2.23
CA ASP A 222 -19.25 21.99 -1.73
C ASP A 222 -19.27 22.05 -0.18
N GLY A 223 -18.59 21.09 0.46
CA GLY A 223 -18.48 21.01 1.93
C GLY A 223 -19.74 20.60 2.70
N MET A 224 -20.85 20.35 2.01
CA MET A 224 -22.12 19.97 2.61
C MET A 224 -22.54 18.56 2.22
N CYS A 225 -23.30 17.91 3.11
CA CYS A 225 -23.93 16.64 2.81
C CYS A 225 -24.90 16.80 1.62
N ARG A 226 -24.79 15.92 0.64
CA ARG A 226 -25.72 15.89 -0.49
C ARG A 226 -27.11 15.50 0.02
N PRO A 227 -28.18 16.23 -0.29
CA PRO A 227 -29.52 15.83 0.12
C PRO A 227 -30.05 14.61 -0.64
N ASP A 228 -29.40 14.24 -1.75
CA ASP A 228 -29.87 13.26 -2.73
C ASP A 228 -29.02 11.98 -2.82
N TYR A 229 -28.00 11.80 -1.97
CA TYR A 229 -27.21 10.56 -2.02
C TYR A 229 -27.96 9.39 -1.37
N ASP A 230 -27.80 8.20 -1.95
CA ASP A 230 -28.40 6.97 -1.43
C ASP A 230 -27.50 6.39 -0.34
N GLU A 231 -27.89 6.60 0.91
CA GLU A 231 -27.20 6.06 2.08
C GLU A 231 -27.12 4.53 2.07
N SER A 232 -28.12 3.85 1.48
CA SER A 232 -28.16 2.39 1.47
C SER A 232 -27.01 1.77 0.66
N MET A 233 -26.59 2.43 -0.44
CA MET A 233 -25.44 2.02 -1.23
C MET A 233 -24.14 2.17 -0.42
N VAL A 234 -24.00 3.26 0.33
CA VAL A 234 -22.84 3.48 1.19
C VAL A 234 -22.79 2.45 2.32
N THR A 235 -23.92 2.20 3.00
CA THR A 235 -24.02 1.17 4.04
C THR A 235 -23.68 -0.22 3.50
N ALA A 236 -24.13 -0.56 2.29
CA ALA A 236 -23.77 -1.82 1.65
C ALA A 236 -22.26 -1.92 1.38
N HIS A 237 -21.64 -0.84 0.92
CA HIS A 237 -20.18 -0.75 0.73
C HIS A 237 -19.42 -0.94 2.05
N MET A 238 -19.88 -0.28 3.13
CA MET A 238 -19.25 -0.36 4.45
C MET A 238 -19.25 -1.78 5.07
N LYS A 239 -20.17 -2.65 4.64
CA LYS A 239 -20.20 -4.07 5.04
C LYS A 239 -19.15 -4.93 4.34
N GLY A 240 -18.63 -4.48 3.20
CA GLY A 240 -17.54 -5.15 2.50
C GLY A 240 -16.25 -5.20 3.31
N ASP A 241 -15.31 -6.00 2.84
CA ASP A 241 -13.94 -6.10 3.34
C ASP A 241 -12.99 -5.09 2.65
N GLU A 242 -13.42 -4.46 1.56
CA GLU A 242 -12.67 -3.42 0.85
C GLU A 242 -13.42 -2.08 0.82
N ILE A 243 -12.88 -1.09 1.54
CA ILE A 243 -13.47 0.23 1.70
C ILE A 243 -12.71 1.24 0.87
N CYS A 244 -13.36 1.88 -0.11
CA CYS A 244 -12.77 2.96 -0.90
C CYS A 244 -13.32 4.30 -0.42
N ILE A 245 -12.42 5.23 -0.11
CA ILE A 245 -12.73 6.60 0.31
C ILE A 245 -12.02 7.55 -0.63
N ASP A 246 -12.77 8.37 -1.34
CA ASP A 246 -12.24 9.43 -2.19
C ASP A 246 -12.44 10.78 -1.50
N VAL A 247 -11.37 11.56 -1.40
CA VAL A 247 -11.35 12.90 -0.81
C VAL A 247 -10.74 13.86 -1.82
N ASN A 248 -11.55 14.81 -2.30
CA ASN A 248 -11.08 15.87 -3.19
C ASN A 248 -11.12 17.22 -2.46
N LEU A 249 -9.95 17.86 -2.36
CA LEU A 249 -9.78 19.15 -1.69
C LEU A 249 -10.05 20.34 -2.60
N ASN A 250 -10.05 20.14 -3.92
CA ASN A 250 -10.23 21.19 -4.93
C ASN A 250 -9.26 22.38 -4.83
N ILE A 251 -8.11 22.27 -4.16
CA ILE A 251 -7.13 23.35 -3.95
C ILE A 251 -6.07 23.43 -5.05
N GLY A 252 -5.54 22.29 -5.49
CA GLY A 252 -4.45 22.20 -6.47
C GLY A 252 -4.52 20.92 -7.30
N ALA A 253 -3.37 20.41 -7.72
CA ALA A 253 -3.25 19.21 -8.55
C ALA A 253 -2.65 18.00 -7.81
N GLY A 254 -2.34 18.16 -6.51
CA GLY A 254 -1.70 17.13 -5.72
C GLY A 254 -2.60 15.91 -5.49
N GLN A 255 -2.01 14.72 -5.59
CA GLN A 255 -2.71 13.45 -5.42
C GLN A 255 -1.86 12.42 -4.66
N ALA A 256 -2.53 11.54 -3.93
CA ALA A 256 -1.91 10.39 -3.29
C ALA A 256 -2.97 9.32 -2.98
N THR A 257 -2.57 8.06 -3.00
CA THR A 257 -3.38 6.96 -2.47
C THR A 257 -2.68 6.38 -1.25
N ILE A 258 -3.44 6.12 -0.19
CA ILE A 258 -2.96 5.49 1.04
C ILE A 258 -3.80 4.25 1.32
N TRP A 259 -3.18 3.16 1.74
CA TRP A 259 -3.89 1.97 2.21
C TRP A 259 -3.73 1.79 3.72
N THR A 260 -4.82 1.48 4.40
CA THR A 260 -4.83 1.17 5.82
C THR A 260 -5.88 0.13 6.15
N CYS A 261 -6.01 -0.24 7.42
CA CYS A 261 -7.03 -1.16 7.91
C CYS A 261 -7.92 -0.49 8.97
N ASP A 262 -8.99 -1.16 9.35
CA ASP A 262 -9.80 -0.77 10.49
C ASP A 262 -9.08 -0.98 11.84
N LEU A 263 -9.66 -0.48 12.93
CA LEU A 263 -9.12 -0.64 14.29
C LEU A 263 -10.15 -1.41 15.13
N THR A 264 -9.79 -2.64 15.49
CA THR A 264 -10.70 -3.59 16.15
C THR A 264 -10.27 -3.87 17.59
N GLN A 265 -11.14 -4.53 18.35
CA GLN A 265 -10.78 -5.04 19.68
C GLN A 265 -9.65 -6.09 19.61
N GLN A 266 -9.55 -6.84 18.51
CA GLN A 266 -8.54 -7.89 18.34
C GLN A 266 -7.12 -7.30 18.30
N TYR A 267 -6.94 -6.13 17.70
CA TYR A 267 -5.66 -5.41 17.74
C TYR A 267 -5.19 -5.17 19.18
N ILE A 268 -6.10 -4.75 20.06
CA ILE A 268 -5.81 -4.48 21.48
C ILE A 268 -5.42 -5.78 22.20
N ILE A 269 -6.17 -6.87 21.96
CA ILE A 269 -5.88 -8.17 22.58
C ILE A 269 -4.48 -8.67 22.18
N ILE A 270 -4.17 -8.67 20.88
CA ILE A 270 -2.87 -9.13 20.35
C ILE A 270 -1.72 -8.34 20.99
N ASN A 271 -1.84 -7.02 21.06
CA ASN A 271 -0.75 -6.15 21.50
C ASN A 271 -0.65 -5.97 23.02
N ALA A 272 -1.74 -6.17 23.77
CA ALA A 272 -1.73 -6.15 25.23
C ALA A 272 -1.16 -7.45 25.84
N ASP A 273 -1.41 -8.60 25.21
CA ASP A 273 -1.03 -9.91 25.73
C ASP A 273 0.35 -10.40 25.24
N TYR A 274 1.02 -9.65 24.36
CA TYR A 274 2.26 -10.07 23.68
C TYR A 274 3.45 -10.37 24.62
N ARG A 275 3.40 -9.95 25.89
CA ARG A 275 4.47 -10.16 26.90
C ARG A 275 4.03 -10.98 28.10
N SER A 276 2.85 -11.61 28.03
CA SER A 276 2.25 -12.40 29.11
C SER A 276 2.55 -13.89 28.98
#